data_AF-A0A1I7KHS7-F1
#
_entry.id   AF-A0A1I7KHS7-F1
#
_cell.length_a   1.000
_cell.length_b   1.000
_cell.length_c   1.000
_cell.angle_alpha   90.00
_cell.angle_beta   90.00
_cell.angle_gamma   90.00
#
_symmetry.space_group_name_H-M   'P 1'
#
loop_
_entity.id
_entity.type
_entity.pdbx_description
1 polymer ?
#
loop_
_entity_poly.entity_id
_entity_poly.type
_entity_poly.pdbx_seq_one_letter_code
_entity_poly.pdbx_strand_id
1 'polypeptide(L)' 'MGRHRWVVERTHAWFNRFRRQPVCYERRADINEAFTSLAASLITFNGIKRFC' A
#
# COMPACT_ATOMS: atom_id res chain seq x y z
N MET A 1 -4.44 -23.80 1.47
CA MET A 1 -5.49 -22.94 0.85
C MET A 1 -4.82 -21.63 0.45
N GLY A 2 -4.85 -21.19 -0.81
CA GLY A 2 -4.20 -19.91 -1.16
C GLY A 2 -3.82 -19.71 -2.63
N ARG A 3 -4.58 -20.24 -3.59
CA ARG A 3 -4.30 -20.05 -5.02
C ARG A 3 -4.76 -18.68 -5.55
N HIS A 4 -5.61 -17.98 -4.79
CA HIS A 4 -6.16 -16.68 -5.17
C HIS A 4 -6.04 -15.70 -3.98
N ARG A 5 -5.09 -14.77 -4.04
CA ARG A 5 -5.16 -13.54 -3.26
C ARG A 5 -5.95 -12.54 -4.08
N TRP A 6 -7.06 -12.04 -3.52
CA TRP A 6 -7.83 -10.97 -4.14
C TRP A 6 -6.95 -9.74 -4.38
N VAL A 7 -7.26 -8.96 -5.42
CA VAL A 7 -6.46 -7.79 -5.83
C VAL A 7 -6.21 -6.86 -4.63
N VAL A 8 -7.20 -6.68 -3.76
CA VAL A 8 -7.08 -5.87 -2.54
C VAL A 8 -6.00 -6.38 -1.59
N GLU A 9 -5.88 -7.69 -1.39
CA GLU A 9 -4.88 -8.29 -0.50
C GLU A 9 -3.46 -8.19 -1.07
N ARG A 10 -3.34 -8.27 -2.40
CA ARG A 10 -2.06 -8.07 -3.09
C ARG A 10 -1.56 -6.65 -2.87
N THR A 11 -2.44 -5.66 -3.04
CA THR A 11 -2.09 -4.25 -2.81
C THR A 11 -1.77 -4.02 -1.33
N HIS A 12 -2.55 -4.62 -0.42
CA HIS A 12 -2.29 -4.56 1.02
C HIS A 12 -0.92 -5.14 1.39
N ALA A 13 -0.49 -6.23 0.74
CA ALA A 13 0.84 -6.80 0.95
C ALA A 13 1.97 -5.87 0.49
N TRP A 14 1.77 -5.09 -0.58
CA TRP A 14 2.72 -4.05 -0.99
C TRP A 14 2.77 -2.89 -0.01
N PHE A 15 1.60 -2.46 0.48
CA PHE A 15 1.50 -1.45 1.51
C PHE A 15 2.17 -1.88 2.83
N ASN A 16 2.01 -3.14 3.23
CA ASN A 16 2.65 -3.69 4.42
C ASN A 16 4.19 -3.74 4.34
N ARG A 17 4.76 -3.62 3.14
CA ARG A 17 6.22 -3.46 2.95
C ARG A 17 6.69 -2.05 3.29
N PHE A 18 5.80 -1.06 3.29
CA PHE A 18 6.08 0.29 3.77
C PHE A 18 5.97 0.29 5.30
N ARG A 19 7.13 0.38 5.96
CA ARG A 19 7.33 0.24 7.40
C ARG A 19 6.60 1.28 8.28
N ARG A 20 5.84 2.20 7.68
CA ARG A 20 5.23 3.37 8.30
C ARG A 20 3.73 3.52 8.03
N GLN A 21 3.04 2.46 7.60
CA GLN A 21 1.58 2.51 7.52
C GLN A 21 0.99 2.29 8.92
N PRO A 22 0.39 3.30 9.56
CA PRO A 22 -0.20 3.13 10.87
C PRO A 22 -1.38 2.15 10.76
N VAL A 23 -1.35 1.09 11.56
CA VAL A 23 -2.49 0.19 11.72
C VAL A 23 -3.65 1.01 12.30
N CYS A 24 -4.80 1.00 11.63
CA CYS A 24 -5.97 1.85 11.88
C CYS A 24 -6.70 1.55 13.20
N TYR A 25 -6.02 1.61 14.33
CA TYR A 25 -6.62 1.46 15.66
C TYR A 25 -6.70 2.78 16.44
N GLU A 26 -6.13 3.90 15.95
CA GLU A 26 -6.13 5.15 16.73
C GLU A 26 -6.38 6.43 15.88
N ARG A 27 -7.60 6.95 15.98
CA ARG A 27 -8.00 8.38 16.01
C ARG A 27 -7.72 9.34 14.82
N ARG A 28 -6.91 9.02 13.79
CA ARG A 28 -6.70 9.94 12.63
C ARG A 28 -6.71 9.26 11.27
N ALA A 29 -7.87 9.31 10.60
CA ALA A 29 -8.04 8.78 9.25
C ALA A 29 -7.24 9.57 8.20
N ASP A 30 -7.14 10.89 8.35
CA ASP A 30 -6.49 11.76 7.36
C ASP A 30 -5.01 11.44 7.16
N ILE A 31 -4.34 11.03 8.25
CA ILE A 31 -2.92 10.63 8.20
C ILE A 31 -2.78 9.29 7.47
N ASN A 32 -3.67 8.33 7.73
CA ASN A 32 -3.61 7.03 7.07
C ASN A 32 -3.88 7.16 5.55
N GLU A 33 -4.75 8.09 5.17
CA GLU A 33 -5.09 8.35 3.77
C GLU A 33 -3.91 9.01 3.04
N ALA A 34 -3.26 9.99 3.67
CA ALA A 34 -2.06 10.62 3.12
C ALA A 34 -0.92 9.60 2.92
N PHE A 35 -0.67 8.72 3.90
CA PHE A 35 0.34 7.66 3.77
C PHE A 35 -0.02 6.64 2.68
N THR A 36 -1.30 6.30 2.54
CA THR A 36 -1.78 5.37 1.50
C THR A 36 -1.59 5.98 0.11
N SER A 37 -1.95 7.25 -0.07
CA SER A 37 -1.76 7.99 -1.31
C SER A 37 -0.28 8.11 -1.70
N LEU A 38 0.59 8.38 -0.72
CA LEU A 38 2.04 8.42 -0.93
C LEU A 38 2.59 7.06 -1.38
N ALA A 39 2.21 5.98 -0.68
CA ALA A 39 2.67 4.65 -1.01
C ALA A 39 2.14 4.17 -2.38
N ALA A 40 0.90 4.50 -2.75
CA ALA A 40 0.36 4.24 -4.08
C ALA A 40 1.18 4.94 -5.18
N SER A 41 1.53 6.21 -4.97
CA SER A 41 2.36 6.99 -5.90
C SER A 41 3.76 6.37 -6.07
N LEU A 42 4.38 5.91 -4.99
CA LEU A 42 5.68 5.23 -5.02
C LEU A 42 5.62 3.86 -5.72
N ILE A 43 4.53 3.11 -5.54
CA ILE A 43 4.34 1.82 -6.24
C ILE A 43 4.23 2.08 -7.75
N THR A 44 3.40 3.04 -8.16
CA THR A 44 3.23 3.41 -9.58
C THR A 44 4.53 3.90 -10.19
N PHE A 45 5.27 4.78 -9.50
CA PHE A 45 6.57 5.27 -9.95
C PHE A 45 7.60 4.14 -10.13
N ASN A 46 7.69 3.22 -9.17
CA ASN A 46 8.56 2.05 -9.28
C ASN A 46 8.12 1.09 -10.39
N GLY A 47 6.82 0.98 -10.65
CA GLY A 47 6.28 0.24 -11.79
C GLY A 47 6.79 0.84 -13.09
N ILE A 48 6.60 2.14 -13.30
CA ILE A 48 7.07 2.86 -14.50
C ILE A 48 8.59 2.69 -14.68
N LYS A 49 9.38 2.89 -13.61
CA LYS A 49 10.84 2.69 -13.61
C LYS A 49 11.31 1.27 -13.93
N ARG A 50 10.43 0.27 -13.80
CA ARG A 50 10.75 -1.12 -14.13
C ARG A 50 10.40 -1.47 -15.58
N PHE A 51 9.48 -0.74 -16.19
CA PHE A 51 9.10 -0.92 -17.58
C PHE A 51 9.94 -0.09 -18.56
N CYS A 52 10.55 1.00 -18.09
CA CYS A 52 11.51 1.81 -18.82
C CYS A 52 12.94 1.33 -18.55
#